data_AF-A0A935DYR0-F1
#
_entry.id   AF-A0A935DYR0-F1
#
_cell.length_a   1.000
_cell.length_b   1.000
_cell.length_c   1.000
_cell.angle_alpha   90.00
_cell.angle_beta   90.00
_cell.angle_gamma   90.00
#
_symmetry.space_group_name_H-M   'P 1'
#
loop_
_entity.id
_entity.type
_entity.pdbx_description
1 polymer ?
#
loop_
_entity_poly.entity_id
_entity_poly.type
_entity_poly.pdbx_seq_one_letter_code
_entity_poly.pdbx_strand_id
1 'polypeptide(L)'
;MQSIRTPYYEILLRFTILFSIVSILVSCQLNQTPVENLASTSLPVEPPLPGIFQTTLLNPLDKPHNYVEETCRSLRNKWNPLNAAPGTVVMIVLIKNINPGTGDLPDSISVVKFFEMMDQLRAQGFEAINTDQLQAFMERNVEIPPRSVLLIQDGNQGVEYYDKYFREYFFHVGVGRDKRLGQRTGCGCKSTGGKFYARV
;
A
#
# COMPACT_ATOMS: atom_id res chain seq x y z
N MET A 1 39.44 -22.86 26.15
CA MET A 1 38.81 -24.08 25.58
C MET A 1 37.92 -23.65 24.41
N GLN A 2 38.46 -23.69 23.19
CA GLN A 2 37.71 -23.34 21.98
C GLN A 2 36.96 -24.59 21.49
N SER A 3 35.62 -24.49 21.49
CA SER A 3 34.72 -25.56 21.09
C SER A 3 34.77 -25.72 19.57
N ILE A 4 35.30 -26.85 19.12
CA ILE A 4 35.35 -27.26 17.71
C ILE A 4 33.92 -27.71 17.32
N ARG A 5 33.10 -26.77 16.83
CA ARG A 5 31.85 -27.13 16.13
C ARG A 5 32.22 -27.74 14.79
N THR A 6 32.16 -29.07 14.72
CA THR A 6 32.40 -29.81 13.49
C THR A 6 31.33 -29.48 12.42
N PRO A 7 31.72 -29.22 11.16
CA PRO A 7 30.84 -28.78 10.07
C PRO A 7 29.74 -29.80 9.70
N TYR A 8 29.87 -31.03 10.18
CA TYR A 8 28.91 -32.11 9.98
C TYR A 8 27.54 -31.83 10.61
N TYR A 9 27.51 -31.12 11.75
CA TYR A 9 26.26 -30.84 12.47
C TYR A 9 25.37 -29.85 11.73
N GLU A 10 25.96 -28.83 11.09
CA GLU A 10 25.24 -27.84 10.27
C GLU A 10 24.65 -28.46 9.00
N ILE A 11 25.36 -29.42 8.40
CA ILE A 11 24.88 -30.15 7.23
C ILE A 11 23.71 -31.05 7.61
N LEU A 12 23.84 -31.82 8.70
CA LEU A 12 22.75 -32.66 9.21
C LEU A 12 21.51 -31.84 9.59
N LEU A 13 21.69 -30.68 10.23
CA LEU A 13 20.58 -29.79 10.60
C LEU A 13 19.81 -29.29 9.37
N ARG A 14 20.50 -28.97 8.28
CA ARG A 14 19.86 -28.52 7.04
C ARG A 14 19.09 -29.65 6.35
N PHE A 15 19.64 -30.86 6.35
CA PHE A 15 18.95 -32.03 5.80
C PHE A 15 17.71 -32.41 6.59
N THR A 16 17.74 -32.33 7.92
CA THR A 16 16.56 -32.64 8.75
C THR A 16 15.45 -31.60 8.59
N ILE A 17 15.78 -30.32 8.44
CA ILE A 17 14.79 -29.26 8.13
C ILE A 17 14.16 -29.49 6.75
N LEU A 18 14.95 -29.83 5.74
CA LEU A 18 14.43 -30.14 4.40
C LEU A 18 13.52 -31.37 4.42
N PHE A 19 13.92 -32.44 5.12
CA PHE A 19 13.10 -33.64 5.26
C PHE A 19 11.79 -33.34 6.00
N SER A 20 11.80 -32.51 7.05
CA SER A 20 10.57 -32.16 7.78
C SER A 20 9.61 -31.36 6.91
N ILE A 21 10.10 -30.40 6.11
CA ILE A 21 9.28 -29.61 5.18
C ILE A 21 8.63 -30.53 4.14
N VAL A 22 9.39 -31.46 3.55
CA VAL A 22 8.87 -32.41 2.56
C VAL A 22 7.85 -33.36 3.21
N SER A 23 8.08 -33.86 4.41
CA SER A 23 7.11 -34.69 5.13
C SER A 23 5.81 -33.95 5.45
N ILE A 24 5.87 -32.68 5.87
CA ILE A 24 4.66 -31.86 6.12
C ILE A 24 3.86 -31.65 4.83
N LEU A 25 4.53 -31.38 3.70
CA LEU A 25 3.87 -31.20 2.40
C LEU A 25 3.19 -32.49 1.90
N VAL A 26 3.82 -33.65 2.11
CA VAL A 26 3.26 -34.96 1.71
C VAL A 26 2.08 -35.36 2.60
N SER A 27 2.12 -35.07 3.91
CA SER A 27 1.01 -35.36 4.82
C SER A 27 -0.24 -34.52 4.54
N CYS A 28 -0.11 -33.31 3.96
CA CYS A 28 -1.26 -32.51 3.53
C CYS A 28 -1.98 -33.06 2.27
N GLN A 29 -1.35 -33.93 1.49
CA GLN A 29 -1.93 -34.45 0.24
C GLN A 29 -2.70 -35.77 0.40
N LEU A 30 -2.48 -36.51 1.50
CA LEU A 30 -3.03 -37.86 1.70
C LEU A 30 -4.32 -37.92 2.53
N ASN A 31 -4.81 -36.79 3.04
CA ASN A 31 -6.04 -36.74 3.84
C ASN A 31 -7.24 -36.24 3.00
N GLN A 32 -7.46 -36.85 1.83
CA GLN A 32 -8.74 -36.74 1.15
C GLN A 32 -9.71 -37.73 1.81
N THR A 33 -10.46 -37.26 2.80
CA THR A 33 -11.65 -37.97 3.29
C THR A 33 -12.58 -38.26 2.11
N PRO A 34 -13.12 -39.49 1.96
CA PRO A 34 -14.15 -39.75 0.97
C PRO A 34 -15.33 -38.84 1.28
N VAL A 35 -15.65 -37.92 0.36
CA VAL A 35 -16.85 -37.10 0.46
C VAL A 35 -18.03 -38.06 0.26
N GLU A 36 -18.72 -38.35 1.36
CA GLU A 36 -20.00 -39.03 1.34
C GLU A 36 -20.96 -38.21 0.48
N ASN A 37 -21.49 -38.86 -0.56
CA ASN A 37 -22.25 -38.28 -1.64
C ASN A 37 -23.65 -37.86 -1.14
N LEU A 38 -23.72 -36.76 -0.39
CA LEU A 38 -24.98 -36.16 0.04
C LEU A 38 -25.57 -35.37 -1.13
N ALA A 39 -26.66 -35.92 -1.66
CA ALA A 39 -27.73 -35.29 -2.44
C ALA A 39 -27.33 -34.08 -3.29
N SER A 40 -27.35 -34.26 -4.61
CA SER A 40 -27.32 -33.19 -5.62
C SER A 40 -28.55 -32.26 -5.46
N THR A 41 -28.51 -31.36 -4.48
CA THR A 41 -29.29 -30.13 -4.52
C THR A 41 -28.79 -29.37 -5.74
N SER A 42 -29.63 -29.29 -6.78
CA SER A 42 -29.35 -28.44 -7.94
C SER A 42 -29.21 -27.00 -7.43
N LEU A 43 -27.97 -26.53 -7.34
CA LEU A 43 -27.70 -25.13 -7.09
C LEU A 43 -28.37 -24.32 -8.21
N PRO A 44 -28.93 -23.13 -7.91
CA PRO A 44 -29.41 -22.23 -8.94
C PRO A 44 -28.31 -22.04 -9.98
N VAL A 45 -28.62 -22.29 -11.25
CA VAL A 45 -27.70 -22.03 -12.36
C VAL A 45 -27.40 -20.54 -12.32
N GLU A 46 -26.16 -20.19 -12.00
CA GLU A 46 -25.71 -18.80 -12.00
C GLU A 46 -25.91 -18.26 -13.42
N PRO A 47 -26.58 -17.11 -13.60
CA PRO A 47 -26.76 -16.54 -14.92
C PRO A 47 -25.37 -16.28 -15.55
N PRO A 48 -25.21 -16.49 -16.86
CA PRO A 48 -23.95 -16.19 -17.52
C PRO A 48 -23.59 -14.73 -17.27
N LEU A 49 -22.32 -14.46 -16.96
CA LEU A 49 -21.85 -13.09 -16.76
C LEU A 49 -22.25 -12.24 -17.98
N PRO A 50 -22.68 -10.99 -17.77
CA PRO A 50 -22.94 -10.10 -18.88
C PRO A 50 -21.70 -10.00 -19.76
N GLY A 51 -21.93 -10.01 -21.07
CA GLY A 51 -20.86 -9.78 -22.04
C GLY A 51 -20.23 -8.40 -21.85
N ILE A 52 -19.14 -8.16 -22.58
CA ILE A 52 -18.47 -6.86 -22.61
C ILE A 52 -19.50 -5.76 -22.95
N PHE A 53 -19.47 -4.66 -22.20
CA PHE A 53 -20.34 -3.51 -22.44
C PHE A 53 -20.18 -3.00 -23.88
N GLN A 54 -21.29 -2.85 -24.60
CA GLN A 54 -21.33 -2.28 -25.94
C GLN A 54 -22.33 -1.13 -25.98
N THR A 55 -21.97 -0.04 -26.67
CA THR A 55 -22.85 1.10 -26.90
C THR A 55 -22.50 1.79 -28.21
N THR A 56 -23.52 2.30 -28.89
CA THR A 56 -23.37 3.13 -30.10
C THR A 56 -23.11 4.60 -29.77
N LEU A 57 -23.17 4.98 -28.48
CA LEU A 57 -22.95 6.36 -28.02
C LEU A 57 -21.46 6.73 -27.90
N LEU A 58 -20.57 5.73 -27.83
CA LEU A 58 -19.13 5.96 -27.76
C LEU A 58 -18.55 6.10 -29.16
N ASN A 59 -17.39 6.77 -29.25
CA ASN A 59 -16.64 6.85 -30.50
C ASN A 59 -16.30 5.42 -30.97
N PRO A 60 -16.49 5.08 -32.26
CA PRO A 60 -16.15 3.74 -32.79
C PRO A 60 -14.69 3.31 -32.58
N LEU A 61 -13.77 4.26 -32.33
CA LEU A 61 -12.37 3.99 -32.00
C LEU A 61 -12.16 3.64 -30.52
N ASP A 62 -13.12 3.96 -29.64
CA ASP A 62 -13.05 3.65 -28.20
C ASP A 62 -13.54 2.22 -27.97
N LYS A 63 -12.60 1.28 -27.96
CA LYS A 63 -12.91 -0.13 -27.69
C LYS A 63 -12.99 -0.36 -26.18
N PRO A 64 -13.96 -1.16 -25.70
CA PRO A 64 -13.98 -1.56 -24.30
C PRO A 64 -12.67 -2.27 -23.90
N HIS A 65 -12.12 -1.88 -22.76
CA HIS A 65 -10.91 -2.48 -22.19
C HIS A 65 -11.21 -3.09 -20.82
N ASN A 66 -10.61 -4.24 -20.53
CA ASN A 66 -10.60 -4.80 -19.18
C ASN A 66 -9.45 -4.16 -18.40
N TYR A 67 -9.77 -3.28 -17.46
CA TYR A 67 -8.79 -2.61 -16.60
C TYR A 67 -8.36 -3.47 -15.39
N VAL A 68 -9.05 -4.59 -15.15
CA VAL A 68 -8.75 -5.52 -14.06
C VAL A 68 -8.28 -6.83 -14.67
N GLU A 69 -6.99 -7.12 -14.57
CA GLU A 69 -6.41 -8.36 -15.11
C GLU A 69 -6.94 -9.61 -14.37
N GLU A 70 -7.06 -9.53 -13.04
CA GLU A 70 -7.53 -10.62 -12.19
C GLU A 70 -8.77 -10.22 -11.39
N THR A 71 -9.95 -10.41 -11.98
CA THR A 71 -11.24 -10.07 -11.35
C THR A 71 -11.42 -10.75 -9.99
N CYS A 72 -11.05 -12.03 -9.86
CA CYS A 72 -11.17 -12.77 -8.60
C CYS A 72 -10.27 -12.17 -7.49
N ARG A 73 -9.08 -11.70 -7.84
CA ARG A 73 -8.17 -11.02 -6.90
C ARG A 73 -8.75 -9.68 -6.47
N SER A 74 -9.25 -8.89 -7.41
CA SER A 74 -9.89 -7.60 -7.13
C SER A 74 -11.10 -7.75 -6.19
N LEU A 75 -12.00 -8.70 -6.48
CA LEU A 75 -13.14 -9.00 -5.62
C LEU A 75 -12.69 -9.48 -4.23
N ARG A 76 -11.71 -10.39 -4.14
CA ARG A 76 -11.18 -10.83 -2.85
C ARG A 76 -10.62 -9.67 -2.03
N ASN A 77 -9.85 -8.78 -2.64
CA ASN A 77 -9.28 -7.61 -1.97
C ASN A 77 -10.36 -6.62 -1.52
N LYS A 78 -11.45 -6.48 -2.27
CA LYS A 78 -12.56 -5.60 -1.93
C LYS A 78 -13.36 -6.10 -0.72
N TRP A 79 -13.51 -7.41 -0.57
CA TRP A 79 -14.33 -8.03 0.47
C TRP A 79 -13.52 -8.61 1.65
N ASN A 80 -12.20 -8.48 1.62
CA ASN A 80 -11.36 -8.92 2.72
C ASN A 80 -11.54 -7.97 3.94
N PRO A 81 -11.97 -8.47 5.12
CA PRO A 81 -12.15 -7.63 6.30
C PRO A 81 -10.84 -7.08 6.88
N LEU A 82 -9.68 -7.60 6.45
CA LEU A 82 -8.36 -7.10 6.85
C LEU A 82 -7.82 -6.00 5.93
N ASN A 83 -8.59 -5.61 4.91
CA ASN A 83 -8.24 -4.55 3.98
C ASN A 83 -8.91 -3.23 4.37
N ALA A 84 -8.62 -2.15 3.63
CA ALA A 84 -9.21 -0.84 3.90
C ALA A 84 -10.74 -0.90 3.90
N ALA A 85 -11.36 -0.33 4.94
CA ALA A 85 -12.80 -0.35 5.12
C ALA A 85 -13.53 0.46 4.03
N PRO A 86 -14.74 0.07 3.62
CA PRO A 86 -15.57 0.88 2.74
C PRO A 86 -15.74 2.30 3.28
N GLY A 87 -15.57 3.31 2.41
CA GLY A 87 -15.59 4.72 2.80
C GLY A 87 -14.23 5.30 3.19
N THR A 88 -13.16 4.51 3.11
CA THR A 88 -11.78 5.03 3.18
C THR A 88 -11.53 5.98 2.02
N VAL A 89 -11.04 7.18 2.31
CA VAL A 89 -10.78 8.23 1.32
C VAL A 89 -9.33 8.69 1.37
N VAL A 90 -8.78 9.00 0.19
CA VAL A 90 -7.48 9.67 0.06
C VAL A 90 -7.68 11.02 -0.60
N MET A 91 -7.27 12.09 0.07
CA MET A 91 -7.16 13.42 -0.52
C MET A 91 -5.73 13.63 -1.05
N ILE A 92 -5.59 14.03 -2.30
CA ILE A 92 -4.29 14.36 -2.90
C ILE A 92 -4.20 15.88 -3.02
N VAL A 93 -3.18 16.47 -2.40
CA VAL A 93 -2.94 17.92 -2.45
C VAL A 93 -1.59 18.17 -3.11
N LEU A 94 -1.61 18.86 -4.25
CA LEU A 94 -0.41 19.30 -4.98
C LEU A 94 -0.02 20.71 -4.52
N ILE A 95 1.22 20.87 -4.07
CA ILE A 95 1.78 22.14 -3.62
C ILE A 95 2.97 22.48 -4.52
N LYS A 96 2.80 23.50 -5.36
CA LYS A 96 3.88 24.00 -6.23
C LYS A 96 4.90 24.83 -5.45
N ASN A 97 4.45 25.80 -4.65
CA ASN A 97 5.36 26.66 -3.89
C ASN A 97 4.72 27.20 -2.60
N ILE A 98 5.55 27.39 -1.56
CA ILE A 98 5.19 28.01 -0.28
C ILE A 98 5.96 29.32 -0.19
N ASN A 99 5.22 30.43 -0.28
CA ASN A 99 5.79 31.76 -0.24
C ASN A 99 5.90 32.25 1.22
N PRO A 100 7.12 32.56 1.72
CA PRO A 100 7.29 33.17 3.03
C PRO A 100 6.99 34.69 3.04
N GLY A 101 6.88 35.31 1.87
CA GLY A 101 6.58 36.74 1.74
C GLY A 101 5.10 37.08 1.91
N THR A 102 4.81 38.38 1.93
CA THR A 102 3.45 38.93 2.08
C THR A 102 2.75 39.21 0.74
N GLY A 103 3.46 39.06 -0.38
CA GLY A 103 2.89 39.25 -1.71
C GLY A 103 2.26 37.97 -2.24
N ASP A 104 1.12 38.07 -2.91
CA ASP A 104 0.53 36.93 -3.61
C ASP A 104 1.37 36.62 -4.86
N LEU A 105 2.01 35.45 -4.86
CA LEU A 105 2.68 34.93 -6.05
C LEU A 105 1.77 33.90 -6.73
N PRO A 106 1.70 33.91 -8.07
CA PRO A 106 0.96 32.89 -8.80
C PRO A 106 1.51 31.50 -8.45
N ASP A 107 0.62 30.51 -8.42
CA ASP A 107 0.99 29.11 -8.12
C ASP A 107 1.68 28.91 -6.76
N SER A 108 1.42 29.79 -5.80
CA SER A 108 1.98 29.68 -4.45
C SER A 108 0.90 29.80 -3.39
N ILE A 109 1.15 29.12 -2.26
CA ILE A 109 0.41 29.31 -1.02
C ILE A 109 1.28 30.08 -0.04
N SER A 110 0.72 31.03 0.71
CA SER A 110 1.50 31.69 1.76
C SER A 110 1.82 30.69 2.88
N VAL A 111 2.95 30.90 3.56
CA VAL A 111 3.37 30.02 4.67
C VAL A 111 2.30 29.89 5.77
N VAL A 112 1.59 31.00 6.06
CA VAL A 112 0.53 31.02 7.07
C VAL A 112 -0.64 30.14 6.62
N LYS A 113 -1.10 30.29 5.37
CA LYS A 113 -2.21 29.50 4.83
C LYS A 113 -1.85 28.03 4.69
N PHE A 114 -0.60 27.73 4.37
CA PHE A 114 -0.10 26.37 4.36
C PHE A 114 -0.26 25.74 5.75
N PHE A 115 0.28 26.33 6.81
CA PHE A 115 0.15 25.76 8.16
C PHE A 115 -1.30 25.71 8.66
N GLU A 116 -2.13 26.71 8.37
CA GLU A 116 -3.57 26.66 8.66
C GLU A 116 -4.25 25.46 7.99
N MET A 117 -3.93 25.16 6.72
CA MET A 117 -4.43 23.98 6.02
C MET A 117 -3.97 22.70 6.70
N MET A 118 -2.70 22.60 7.11
CA MET A 118 -2.17 21.42 7.79
C MET A 118 -2.88 21.16 9.13
N ASP A 119 -3.14 22.22 9.89
CA ASP A 119 -3.88 22.14 11.15
C ASP A 119 -5.34 21.75 10.93
N GLN A 120 -5.98 22.27 9.87
CA GLN A 120 -7.34 21.89 9.50
C GLN A 120 -7.45 20.43 9.07
N LEU A 121 -6.49 19.92 8.30
CA LEU A 121 -6.42 18.51 7.93
C LEU A 121 -6.33 17.63 9.18
N ARG A 122 -5.43 17.98 10.12
CA ARG A 122 -5.30 17.28 11.40
C ARG A 122 -6.60 17.34 12.21
N ALA A 123 -7.21 18.51 12.33
CA ALA A 123 -8.45 18.70 13.09
C ALA A 123 -9.63 17.90 12.51
N GLN A 124 -9.63 17.64 11.20
CA GLN A 124 -10.60 16.80 10.50
C GLN A 124 -10.28 15.30 10.55
N GLY A 125 -9.18 14.92 11.22
CA GLY A 125 -8.75 13.53 11.37
C GLY A 125 -8.08 12.95 10.12
N PHE A 126 -7.51 13.78 9.25
CA PHE A 126 -6.67 13.28 8.16
C PHE A 126 -5.29 12.87 8.67
N GLU A 127 -4.85 11.70 8.24
CA GLU A 127 -3.52 11.17 8.49
C GLU A 127 -2.70 11.15 7.20
N ALA A 128 -1.42 11.51 7.30
CA ALA A 128 -0.55 11.52 6.12
C ALA A 128 -0.16 10.09 5.72
N ILE A 129 -0.26 9.79 4.43
CA ILE A 129 0.26 8.56 3.83
C ILE A 129 1.37 8.87 2.82
N ASN A 130 2.21 7.89 2.55
CA ASN A 130 3.21 7.98 1.49
C ASN A 130 2.72 7.33 0.18
N THR A 131 3.53 7.43 -0.88
CA THR A 131 3.22 6.85 -2.19
C THR A 131 3.11 5.34 -2.17
N ASP A 132 3.91 4.66 -1.36
CA ASP A 132 3.89 3.19 -1.27
C ASP A 132 2.56 2.72 -0.67
N GLN A 133 2.07 3.43 0.35
CA GLN A 133 0.76 3.20 0.96
C GLN A 133 -0.36 3.52 -0.03
N LEU A 134 -0.29 4.65 -0.75
CA LEU A 134 -1.29 4.96 -1.77
C LEU A 134 -1.32 3.88 -2.86
N GLN A 135 -0.16 3.49 -3.39
CA GLN A 135 -0.08 2.46 -4.42
C GLN A 135 -0.63 1.12 -3.92
N ALA A 136 -0.24 0.70 -2.71
CA ALA A 136 -0.72 -0.54 -2.11
C ALA A 136 -2.24 -0.51 -1.87
N PHE A 137 -2.80 0.63 -1.47
CA PHE A 137 -4.23 0.86 -1.37
C PHE A 137 -4.92 0.76 -2.74
N MET A 138 -4.41 1.45 -3.76
CA MET A 138 -5.02 1.47 -5.11
C MET A 138 -4.97 0.11 -5.81
N GLU A 139 -3.87 -0.62 -5.69
CA GLU A 139 -3.68 -1.90 -6.39
C GLU A 139 -4.26 -3.11 -5.64
N ARG A 140 -4.18 -3.08 -4.31
CA ARG A 140 -4.44 -4.25 -3.46
C ARG A 140 -5.44 -3.99 -2.34
N ASN A 141 -5.99 -2.79 -2.24
CA ASN A 141 -6.86 -2.35 -1.16
C ASN A 141 -6.21 -2.54 0.23
N VAL A 142 -4.89 -2.40 0.32
CA VAL A 142 -4.18 -2.51 1.61
C VAL A 142 -4.70 -1.44 2.57
N GLU A 143 -4.83 -1.82 3.84
CA GLU A 143 -5.31 -0.94 4.90
C GLU A 143 -4.47 0.35 5.00
N ILE A 144 -5.18 1.47 5.07
CA ILE A 144 -4.66 2.83 5.34
C ILE A 144 -5.64 3.53 6.29
N PRO A 145 -5.26 4.66 6.92
CA PRO A 145 -6.19 5.44 7.73
C PRO A 145 -7.47 5.80 6.95
N PRO A 146 -8.67 5.75 7.58
CA PRO A 146 -9.95 6.01 6.90
C PRO A 146 -10.04 7.36 6.20
N ARG A 147 -9.33 8.36 6.74
CA ARG A 147 -9.15 9.69 6.13
C ARG A 147 -7.66 9.90 5.93
N SER A 148 -7.20 9.64 4.72
CA SER A 148 -5.79 9.77 4.37
C SER A 148 -5.55 11.00 3.51
N VAL A 149 -4.38 11.62 3.65
CA VAL A 149 -3.92 12.71 2.78
C VAL A 149 -2.52 12.39 2.23
N LEU A 150 -2.36 12.57 0.92
CA LEU A 150 -1.06 12.55 0.26
C LEU A 150 -0.71 13.98 -0.18
N LEU A 151 0.40 14.49 0.35
CA LEU A 151 0.94 15.78 -0.05
C LEU A 151 2.02 15.56 -1.10
N ILE A 152 1.84 16.18 -2.26
CA ILE A 152 2.80 16.15 -3.36
C ILE A 152 3.40 17.55 -3.48
N GLN A 153 4.71 17.64 -3.37
CA GLN A 153 5.42 18.87 -3.73
C GLN A 153 5.79 18.80 -5.22
N ASP A 154 5.39 19.82 -5.96
CA ASP A 154 5.78 20.02 -7.36
C ASP A 154 6.82 21.15 -7.45
N GLY A 155 7.71 21.09 -8.43
CA GLY A 155 8.79 22.05 -8.65
C GLY A 155 10.17 21.63 -8.11
N ASN A 156 11.17 22.46 -8.37
CA ASN A 156 12.58 22.15 -8.10
C ASN A 156 13.02 22.62 -6.70
N GLN A 157 12.37 22.13 -5.65
CA GLN A 157 12.72 22.45 -4.26
C GLN A 157 13.71 21.42 -3.66
N GLY A 158 14.56 21.89 -2.74
CA GLY A 158 15.61 21.10 -2.10
C GLY A 158 15.20 20.45 -0.77
N VAL A 159 16.15 19.77 -0.13
CA VAL A 159 15.95 19.13 1.19
C VAL A 159 15.71 20.17 2.30
N GLU A 160 16.33 21.34 2.23
CA GLU A 160 16.09 22.41 3.20
C GLU A 160 14.62 22.86 3.21
N TYR A 161 14.02 22.96 2.02
CA TYR A 161 12.62 23.32 1.87
C TYR A 161 11.68 22.25 2.48
N TYR A 162 12.02 20.96 2.32
CA TYR A 162 11.32 19.87 3.00
C TYR A 162 11.38 20.00 4.51
N ASP A 163 12.61 20.15 5.02
CA ASP A 163 12.89 20.16 6.43
C ASP A 163 12.19 21.32 7.12
N LYS A 164 12.07 22.44 6.41
CA LYS A 164 11.39 23.64 6.91
C LYS A 164 9.87 23.53 6.95
N TYR A 165 9.23 22.97 5.92
CA TYR A 165 7.77 23.06 5.79
C TYR A 165 7.02 21.74 6.01
N PHE A 166 7.60 20.62 5.62
CA PHE A 166 6.88 19.34 5.54
C PHE A 166 7.32 18.34 6.60
N ARG A 167 8.60 18.37 7.01
CA ARG A 167 9.17 17.39 7.94
C ARG A 167 8.34 17.26 9.22
N GLU A 168 8.01 18.37 9.86
CA GLU A 168 7.23 18.34 11.10
C GLU A 168 5.88 17.66 10.91
N TYR A 169 5.19 17.93 9.80
CA TYR A 169 3.92 17.29 9.50
C TYR A 169 4.06 15.77 9.33
N PHE A 170 5.08 15.31 8.60
CA PHE A 170 5.31 13.87 8.40
C PHE A 170 5.65 13.13 9.69
N PHE A 171 6.30 13.78 10.66
CA PHE A 171 6.69 13.14 11.92
C PHE A 171 5.66 13.28 13.04
N HIS A 172 4.89 14.38 13.07
CA HIS A 172 3.92 14.67 14.13
C HIS A 172 2.46 14.38 13.74
N VAL A 173 2.16 14.24 12.46
CA VAL A 173 0.79 14.03 11.93
C VAL A 173 0.71 12.84 11.00
N GLY A 174 1.75 12.65 10.19
CA GLY A 174 2.01 11.41 9.49
C GLY A 174 2.58 10.36 10.42
N VAL A 175 2.40 9.10 10.06
CA VAL A 175 2.73 7.90 10.84
C VAL A 175 1.59 7.51 11.79
N GLY A 176 0.57 6.90 11.18
CA GLY A 176 -0.09 5.75 11.78
C GLY A 176 0.99 4.87 12.42
N ARG A 177 0.81 4.60 13.71
CA ARG A 177 1.78 3.99 14.62
C ARG A 177 2.22 2.59 14.17
N ASP A 178 3.07 2.48 13.17
CA ASP A 178 3.85 1.28 12.91
C ASP A 178 5.30 1.48 13.39
N LYS A 179 5.53 1.09 14.65
CA LYS A 179 6.87 1.01 15.24
C LYS A 179 7.73 -0.14 14.67
N ARG A 180 7.27 -0.88 13.64
CA ARG A 180 7.98 -2.06 13.11
C ARG A 180 8.87 -1.84 11.89
N LEU A 181 9.00 -0.60 11.37
CA LEU A 181 10.00 -0.30 10.33
C LEU A 181 11.34 0.22 10.89
N GLY A 182 11.55 0.13 12.20
CA GLY A 182 12.83 0.46 12.85
C GLY A 182 13.78 -0.71 13.05
N GLN A 183 13.40 -1.95 12.75
CA GLN A 183 14.22 -3.12 13.07
C GLN A 183 14.13 -4.23 12.02
N ARG A 184 15.28 -4.46 11.36
CA ARG A 184 15.66 -5.61 10.53
C ARG A 184 15.28 -5.52 9.04
N THR A 185 16.19 -4.94 8.27
CA THR A 185 17.04 -5.72 7.36
C THR A 185 18.41 -5.05 7.26
N GLY A 186 19.45 -5.84 7.51
CA GLY A 186 20.83 -5.44 7.25
C GLY A 186 21.07 -5.43 5.75
N CYS A 187 20.87 -4.28 5.14
CA CYS A 187 21.63 -3.77 4.00
C CYS A 187 21.83 -2.29 4.29
N GLY A 188 23.08 -1.86 4.45
CA GLY A 188 23.40 -0.52 4.90
C GLY A 188 22.89 0.55 3.93
N CYS A 189 21.83 1.24 4.30
CA CYS A 189 21.61 2.60 3.84
C CYS A 189 22.26 3.54 4.85
N LYS A 190 23.50 3.92 4.54
CA LYS A 190 24.13 5.11 5.11
C LYS A 190 23.14 6.26 5.02
N SER A 191 23.07 7.04 6.09
CA SER A 191 22.48 8.38 6.10
C SER A 191 23.16 9.24 5.03
N THR A 192 22.58 9.24 3.84
CA THR A 192 22.92 10.16 2.75
C THR A 192 21.61 10.53 2.06
N GLY A 193 21.04 11.68 2.45
CA GLY A 193 20.13 12.48 1.61
C GLY A 193 19.00 11.75 0.90
N GLY A 194 18.25 10.88 1.60
CA GLY A 194 17.06 10.22 1.05
C GLY A 194 15.96 11.24 0.79
N LYS A 195 15.74 11.55 -0.49
CA LYS A 195 14.57 12.29 -0.98
C LYS A 195 13.32 11.45 -0.66
N PHE A 196 12.60 11.83 0.38
CA PHE A 196 11.26 11.31 0.68
C PHE A 196 10.22 12.24 0.07
N TYR A 197 10.07 12.15 -1.25
CA TYR A 197 8.96 12.72 -1.99
C TYR A 197 8.72 11.91 -3.25
N ALA A 198 7.46 11.82 -3.65
CA ALA A 198 7.11 11.55 -5.03
C ALA A 198 7.67 12.70 -5.88
N ARG A 199 8.91 12.55 -6.34
CA ARG A 199 9.41 13.38 -7.44
C ARG A 199 8.79 12.78 -8.69
N VAL A 200 7.78 13.46 -9.23
CA VAL A 200 7.30 13.23 -10.60
C VAL A 200 8.39 13.69 -11.58
#